data_AF-A0A1Z9MI39-F1
#
_entry.id   AF-A0A1Z9MI39-F1
#
_cell.length_a   1.000
_cell.length_b   1.000
_cell.length_c   1.000
_cell.angle_alpha   90.00
_cell.angle_beta   90.00
_cell.angle_gamma   90.00
#
_symmetry.space_group_name_H-M   'P 1'
#
loop_
_entity.id
_entity.type
_entity.pdbx_description
1 polymer ?
#
loop_
_entity_poly.entity_id
_entity_poly.type
_entity_poly.pdbx_seq_one_letter_code
_entity_poly.pdbx_strand_id
1 'polypeptide(L)'
;MKKLRGYIFSRSFMGERVPQNIQNMALREYCNRKKFQYLLSFSEYAMTDSSAMLYDAINEKDNHGIVAYSIFQLPFDEKKRFKFYELILKLKKMIHFAIEDMHISNHSQVDYVEKIWLIKKTLEMSNNKFEI
;
A
#
# COMPACT_ATOMS: atom_id res chain seq x y z
N MET A 1 -14.18 16.31 5.16
CA MET A 1 -14.01 14.84 5.10
C MET A 1 -12.72 14.54 4.35
N LYS A 2 -11.85 13.67 4.86
CA LYS A 2 -10.60 13.31 4.14
C LYS A 2 -10.96 12.50 2.89
N LYS A 3 -10.30 12.79 1.78
CA LYS A 3 -10.43 12.05 0.51
C LYS A 3 -9.24 11.12 0.33
N LEU A 4 -9.47 9.83 0.13
CA LEU A 4 -8.42 8.84 -0.12
C LEU A 4 -8.59 8.20 -1.49
N ARG A 5 -7.49 8.15 -2.26
CA ARG A 5 -7.45 7.44 -3.53
C ARG A 5 -7.16 5.96 -3.32
N GLY A 6 -7.99 5.09 -3.89
CA GLY A 6 -7.72 3.66 -3.85
C GLY A 6 -6.46 3.28 -4.64
N TYR A 7 -5.75 2.27 -4.17
CA TYR A 7 -4.62 1.67 -4.87
C TYR A 7 -4.72 0.15 -4.74
N ILE A 8 -4.70 -0.55 -5.88
CA ILE A 8 -4.88 -2.00 -5.95
C ILE A 8 -3.86 -2.62 -6.89
N PHE A 9 -3.59 -3.91 -6.72
CA PHE A 9 -2.75 -4.69 -7.63
C PHE A 9 -3.60 -5.53 -8.60
N SER A 10 -3.15 -5.63 -9.84
CA SER A 10 -3.61 -6.62 -10.82
C SER A 10 -2.85 -7.96 -10.74
N ARG A 11 -1.76 -8.00 -9.97
CA ARG A 11 -0.81 -9.13 -9.82
C ARG A 11 -0.77 -9.64 -8.38
N SER A 12 -0.05 -10.75 -8.17
CA SER A 12 0.28 -11.22 -6.83
C SER A 12 1.24 -10.27 -6.10
N PHE A 13 1.23 -10.32 -4.77
CA PHE A 13 2.13 -9.58 -3.90
C PHE A 13 2.44 -10.42 -2.66
N MET A 14 3.74 -10.58 -2.33
CA MET A 14 4.18 -11.35 -1.15
C MET A 14 3.51 -12.73 -0.98
N GLY A 15 3.44 -13.51 -2.07
CA GLY A 15 2.82 -14.85 -2.08
C GLY A 15 1.30 -14.86 -2.16
N GLU A 16 0.64 -13.70 -2.03
CA GLU A 16 -0.82 -13.57 -2.06
C GLU A 16 -1.33 -13.19 -3.45
N ARG A 17 -2.53 -13.68 -3.82
CA ARG A 17 -3.26 -13.23 -5.01
C ARG A 17 -4.70 -12.90 -4.64
N VAL A 18 -5.03 -11.61 -4.63
CA VAL A 18 -6.39 -11.14 -4.33
C VAL A 18 -7.02 -10.48 -5.57
N PRO A 19 -8.21 -10.90 -6.02
CA PRO A 19 -8.91 -10.24 -7.11
C PRO A 19 -9.16 -8.74 -6.87
N GLN A 20 -9.09 -7.94 -7.92
CA GLN A 20 -9.25 -6.48 -7.85
C GLN A 20 -10.60 -6.03 -7.27
N ASN A 21 -11.68 -6.74 -7.57
CA ASN A 21 -13.01 -6.43 -7.03
C ASN A 21 -13.07 -6.62 -5.51
N ILE A 22 -12.42 -7.67 -4.99
CA ILE A 22 -12.31 -7.93 -3.55
C ILE A 22 -11.45 -6.85 -2.88
N GLN A 23 -10.32 -6.48 -3.50
CA GLN A 23 -9.51 -5.38 -2.99
C GLN A 23 -10.34 -4.08 -2.90
N ASN A 24 -11.02 -3.69 -3.99
CA ASN A 24 -11.87 -2.51 -4.01
C ASN A 24 -12.99 -2.53 -2.96
N MET A 25 -13.60 -3.70 -2.70
CA MET A 25 -14.62 -3.86 -1.67
C MET A 25 -14.05 -3.56 -0.28
N ALA A 26 -12.88 -4.12 0.04
CA ALA A 26 -12.20 -3.87 1.32
C ALA A 26 -11.79 -2.40 1.50
N LEU A 27 -11.28 -1.76 0.43
CA LEU A 27 -10.92 -0.33 0.48
C LEU A 27 -12.14 0.55 0.76
N ARG A 28 -13.27 0.28 0.08
CA ARG A 28 -14.52 1.03 0.27
C ARG A 28 -15.04 0.88 1.70
N GLU A 29 -15.05 -0.34 2.23
CA GLU A 29 -15.51 -0.62 3.58
C GLU A 29 -14.62 0.05 4.63
N TYR A 30 -13.29 0.00 4.45
CA TYR A 30 -12.34 0.70 5.31
C TYR A 30 -12.60 2.22 5.33
N CYS A 31 -12.77 2.84 4.15
CA CYS A 31 -13.06 4.26 4.04
C CYS A 31 -14.41 4.61 4.70
N ASN A 32 -15.43 3.77 4.51
CA ASN A 32 -16.75 3.96 5.12
C ASN A 32 -16.64 3.98 6.66
N ARG A 33 -15.99 2.97 7.26
CA ARG A 33 -15.77 2.87 8.71
C ARG A 33 -15.01 4.06 9.29
N LYS A 34 -14.00 4.58 8.58
CA LYS A 34 -13.20 5.75 9.00
C LYS A 34 -13.84 7.09 8.63
N LYS A 35 -15.02 7.12 8.00
CA LYS A 35 -15.70 8.33 7.50
C LYS A 35 -14.82 9.13 6.53
N PHE A 36 -14.17 8.44 5.60
CA PHE A 36 -13.40 9.02 4.51
C PHE A 36 -14.15 8.92 3.19
N GLN A 37 -13.95 9.91 2.31
CA GLN A 37 -14.41 9.84 0.94
C GLN A 37 -13.48 8.94 0.14
N TYR A 38 -14.01 7.85 -0.40
CA TYR A 38 -13.28 6.96 -1.29
C TYR A 38 -13.28 7.51 -2.72
N LEU A 39 -12.09 7.68 -3.31
CA LEU A 39 -11.90 7.97 -4.73
C LEU A 39 -11.51 6.69 -5.46
N LEU A 40 -11.98 6.52 -6.70
CA LEU A 40 -11.78 5.31 -7.51
C LEU A 40 -10.31 4.88 -7.57
N SER A 41 -10.05 3.57 -7.44
CA SER A 41 -8.69 3.03 -7.40
C SER A 41 -7.89 3.21 -8.67
N PHE A 42 -6.59 3.45 -8.49
CA PHE A 42 -5.58 3.13 -9.50
C PHE A 42 -5.21 1.65 -9.38
N SER A 43 -5.12 0.95 -10.51
CA SER A 43 -4.55 -0.39 -10.56
C SER A 43 -3.10 -0.31 -10.98
N GLU A 44 -2.20 -0.85 -10.18
CA GLU A 44 -0.81 -1.03 -10.58
C GLU A 44 -0.70 -1.98 -11.78
N TYR A 45 0.29 -1.73 -12.62
CA TYR A 45 0.57 -2.55 -13.79
C TYR A 45 1.02 -3.95 -13.38
N ALA A 46 0.70 -4.93 -14.23
CA ALA A 46 1.10 -6.32 -14.01
C ALA A 46 2.63 -6.50 -14.09
N MET A 47 3.35 -5.60 -14.76
CA MET A 47 4.80 -5.63 -14.93
C MET A 47 5.53 -5.56 -13.59
N THR A 48 6.26 -6.64 -13.25
CA THR A 48 7.04 -6.79 -12.01
C THR A 48 7.87 -5.54 -11.68
N ASP A 49 7.93 -5.18 -10.40
CA ASP A 49 8.64 -4.01 -9.86
C ASP A 49 8.20 -2.61 -10.35
N SER A 50 7.08 -2.53 -11.08
CA SER A 50 6.37 -1.25 -11.31
C SER A 50 5.74 -0.73 -10.02
N SER A 51 5.90 0.58 -9.80
CA SER A 51 5.20 1.35 -8.76
C SER A 51 4.67 2.67 -9.34
N ALA A 52 4.55 2.78 -10.67
CA ALA A 52 4.21 4.02 -11.34
C ALA A 52 2.83 4.54 -10.90
N MET A 53 1.85 3.65 -10.80
CA MET A 53 0.49 4.01 -10.41
C MET A 53 0.40 4.39 -8.94
N LEU A 54 1.28 3.82 -8.09
CA LEU A 54 1.42 4.26 -6.70
C LEU A 54 1.88 5.72 -6.60
N TYR A 55 2.91 6.08 -7.39
CA TYR A 55 3.43 7.45 -7.42
C TYR A 55 2.41 8.43 -8.03
N ASP A 56 1.68 8.04 -9.06
CA ASP A 56 0.63 8.88 -9.64
C ASP A 56 -0.51 9.11 -8.64
N ALA A 57 -0.96 8.05 -7.94
CA ALA A 57 -2.03 8.14 -6.95
C ALA A 57 -1.67 9.09 -5.79
N ILE A 58 -0.44 9.05 -5.28
CA ILE A 58 -0.02 9.94 -4.18
C ILE A 58 0.19 11.39 -4.66
N ASN A 59 0.53 11.63 -5.93
CA ASN A 59 0.79 12.98 -6.45
C ASN A 59 -0.47 13.74 -6.90
N GLU A 60 -1.62 13.08 -7.03
CA GLU A 60 -2.89 13.75 -7.35
C GLU A 60 -3.23 14.88 -6.37
N LYS A 61 -3.59 16.06 -6.87
CA LYS A 61 -3.81 17.25 -6.02
C LYS A 61 -5.09 17.19 -5.15
N ASP A 62 -6.14 16.49 -5.59
CA ASP A 62 -7.46 16.49 -4.93
C ASP A 62 -7.64 15.35 -3.90
N ASN A 63 -6.55 14.76 -3.41
CA ASN A 63 -6.62 13.76 -2.35
C ASN A 63 -5.73 14.11 -1.16
N HIS A 64 -6.12 13.61 0.01
CA HIS A 64 -5.37 13.75 1.26
C HIS A 64 -4.36 12.60 1.44
N GLY A 65 -4.36 11.65 0.52
CA GLY A 65 -3.66 10.40 0.66
C GLY A 65 -4.26 9.29 -0.17
N ILE A 66 -3.71 8.10 0.03
CA ILE A 66 -4.14 6.88 -0.66
C ILE A 66 -4.53 5.79 0.34
N VAL A 67 -5.28 4.79 -0.12
CA VAL A 67 -5.61 3.59 0.63
C VAL A 67 -5.26 2.37 -0.23
N ALA A 68 -4.34 1.55 0.27
CA ALA A 68 -3.94 0.28 -0.31
C ALA A 68 -4.63 -0.87 0.43
N TYR A 69 -4.74 -2.03 -0.22
CA TYR A 69 -5.36 -3.21 0.38
C TYR A 69 -4.52 -3.71 1.56
N SER A 70 -3.22 -3.83 1.37
CA SER A 70 -2.29 -4.33 2.38
C SER A 70 -0.94 -3.58 2.34
N ILE A 71 -0.22 -3.56 3.46
CA ILE A 71 1.18 -3.11 3.54
C ILE A 71 2.08 -3.81 2.50
N PHE A 72 1.73 -5.02 2.09
CA PHE A 72 2.52 -5.82 1.14
C PHE A 72 2.39 -5.35 -0.31
N GLN A 73 1.56 -4.34 -0.57
CA GLN A 73 1.49 -3.64 -1.86
C GLN A 73 2.48 -2.48 -1.99
N LEU A 74 3.26 -2.22 -0.94
CA LEU A 74 4.41 -1.33 -1.02
C LEU A 74 5.52 -1.92 -1.92
N PRO A 75 6.39 -1.08 -2.51
CA PRO A 75 7.50 -1.54 -3.33
C PRO A 75 8.33 -2.66 -2.67
N PHE A 76 8.81 -3.64 -3.42
CA PHE A 76 9.66 -4.69 -2.84
C PHE A 76 11.09 -4.22 -2.56
N ASP A 77 11.63 -3.37 -3.43
CA ASP A 77 12.92 -2.72 -3.23
C ASP A 77 12.85 -1.71 -2.07
N GLU A 78 13.78 -1.86 -1.13
CA GLU A 78 13.85 -1.05 0.08
C GLU A 78 14.08 0.43 -0.23
N LYS A 79 15.00 0.73 -1.16
CA LYS A 79 15.29 2.12 -1.55
C LYS A 79 14.05 2.79 -2.16
N LYS A 80 13.28 2.06 -2.98
CA LYS A 80 12.00 2.55 -3.53
C LYS A 80 10.96 2.78 -2.42
N ARG A 81 10.79 1.86 -1.45
CA ARG A 81 9.86 2.07 -0.32
C ARG A 81 10.20 3.30 0.49
N PHE A 82 11.46 3.43 0.92
CA PHE A 82 11.88 4.57 1.74
C PHE A 82 11.72 5.89 0.98
N LYS A 83 12.06 5.93 -0.31
CA LYS A 83 11.76 7.09 -1.17
C LYS A 83 10.26 7.41 -1.22
N PHE A 84 9.40 6.40 -1.25
CA PHE A 84 7.95 6.58 -1.23
C PHE A 84 7.44 7.09 0.11
N TYR A 85 7.95 6.59 1.24
CA TYR A 85 7.62 7.13 2.56
C TYR A 85 8.00 8.60 2.70
N GLU A 86 9.23 8.96 2.32
CA GLU A 86 9.69 10.35 2.32
C GLU A 86 8.81 11.26 1.46
N LEU A 87 8.36 10.77 0.30
CA LEU A 87 7.42 11.50 -0.56
C LEU A 87 6.09 11.76 0.15
N ILE A 88 5.49 10.75 0.80
CA ILE A 88 4.23 10.90 1.54
C ILE A 88 4.36 11.97 2.62
N LEU A 89 5.43 11.90 3.42
CA LEU A 89 5.70 12.82 4.52
C LEU A 89 5.96 14.24 4.01
N LYS A 90 6.75 14.40 2.95
CA LYS A 90 7.02 15.69 2.30
C LYS A 90 5.74 16.34 1.77
N LEU A 91 4.84 15.55 1.18
CA LEU A 91 3.55 16.03 0.69
C LEU A 91 2.52 16.28 1.81
N LYS A 92 2.85 15.96 3.07
CA LYS A 92 1.93 15.99 4.22
C LYS A 92 0.66 15.18 3.96
N LYS A 93 0.79 14.09 3.23
CA LYS A 93 -0.28 13.15 2.91
C LYS A 93 -0.23 11.93 3.80
N MET A 94 -1.19 11.03 3.62
CA MET A 94 -1.22 9.75 4.31
C MET A 94 -1.35 8.57 3.33
N ILE A 95 -0.84 7.42 3.73
CA ILE A 95 -1.21 6.13 3.13
C ILE A 95 -1.86 5.27 4.20
N HIS A 96 -2.99 4.66 3.86
CA HIS A 96 -3.69 3.70 4.69
C HIS A 96 -3.58 2.29 4.11
N PHE A 97 -3.62 1.29 4.97
CA PHE A 97 -3.61 -0.13 4.62
C PHE A 97 -4.85 -0.79 5.23
N ALA A 98 -5.77 -1.24 4.37
CA ALA A 98 -7.12 -1.61 4.78
C ALA A 98 -7.18 -2.87 5.64
N ILE A 99 -6.40 -3.90 5.27
CA ILE A 99 -6.39 -5.19 5.98
C ILE A 99 -5.74 -5.08 7.36
N GLU A 100 -4.65 -4.32 7.48
CA GLU A 100 -3.95 -4.17 8.76
C GLU A 100 -4.54 -3.06 9.66
N ASP A 101 -5.53 -2.30 9.17
CA ASP A 101 -6.07 -1.07 9.82
C ASP A 101 -4.97 -0.07 10.20
N MET A 102 -3.90 -0.01 9.41
CA MET A 102 -2.69 0.79 9.66
C MET A 102 -2.59 1.99 8.72
N HIS A 103 -1.75 2.96 9.07
CA HIS A 103 -1.47 4.10 8.20
C HIS A 103 -0.11 4.73 8.48
N ILE A 104 0.42 5.45 7.49
CA ILE A 104 1.62 6.28 7.59
C ILE A 104 1.25 7.73 7.32
N SER A 105 1.62 8.58 8.27
CA SER A 105 1.55 10.03 8.24
C SER A 105 2.71 10.69 9.01
N ASN A 106 3.55 9.88 9.68
CA ASN A 106 4.73 10.31 10.44
C ASN A 106 5.79 9.19 10.46
N HIS A 107 7.00 9.51 10.93
CA HIS A 107 8.13 8.57 10.97
C HIS A 107 7.91 7.37 11.89
N SER A 108 7.29 7.55 13.07
CA SER A 108 7.04 6.43 13.99
C SER A 108 6.15 5.34 13.35
N GLN A 109 5.20 5.75 12.51
CA GLN A 109 4.37 4.83 11.74
C GLN A 109 5.14 4.12 10.61
N VAL A 110 6.10 4.81 9.98
CA VAL A 110 7.01 4.20 9.00
C VAL A 110 7.78 3.05 9.65
N ASP A 111 8.38 3.29 10.81
CA ASP A 111 9.18 2.27 11.52
C ASP A 111 8.35 1.02 11.85
N TYR A 112 7.11 1.22 12.30
CA TYR A 112 6.22 0.13 12.63
C TYR A 112 5.77 -0.68 11.39
N VAL A 113 5.39 0.00 10.30
CA VAL A 113 5.04 -0.65 9.03
C VAL A 113 6.23 -1.44 8.47
N GLU A 114 7.42 -0.83 8.47
CA GLU A 114 8.62 -1.46 7.92
C GLU A 114 9.03 -2.69 8.73
N LYS A 115 8.88 -2.67 10.06
CA LYS A 115 9.09 -3.85 10.90
C LYS A 115 8.22 -5.04 10.47
N ILE A 116 6.92 -4.83 10.25
CA ILE A 116 6.02 -5.90 9.81
C ILE A 116 6.39 -6.38 8.41
N TRP A 117 6.70 -5.44 7.51
CA TRP A 117 7.11 -5.75 6.15
C TRP A 117 8.36 -6.64 6.12
N LEU A 118 9.37 -6.31 6.93
CA LEU A 118 10.60 -7.09 7.07
C LEU A 118 10.35 -8.48 7.65
N ILE A 119 9.48 -8.62 8.66
CA ILE A 119 9.11 -9.93 9.22
C ILE A 119 8.55 -10.85 8.12
N LYS A 120 7.58 -10.36 7.31
CA LYS A 120 7.02 -11.15 6.20
C LYS A 120 8.09 -11.50 5.18
N LYS A 121 8.94 -10.54 4.78
CA LYS A 121 10.04 -10.80 3.84
C LYS A 121 10.98 -11.90 4.36
N THR A 122 11.36 -11.87 5.63
CA THR A 122 12.22 -12.89 6.24
C THR A 122 11.56 -14.27 6.21
N LEU A 123 10.26 -14.35 6.50
CA LEU A 123 9.50 -15.62 6.47
C LEU A 123 9.41 -16.21 5.05
N GLU A 124 9.13 -15.37 4.04
CA GLU A 124 9.11 -15.81 2.63
C GLU A 124 10.50 -16.31 2.18
N MET A 125 11.57 -15.60 2.57
CA MET A 125 12.93 -16.02 2.27
C MET A 125 13.34 -17.32 2.97
N SER A 126 12.82 -17.60 4.16
CA SER A 126 13.08 -18.88 4.84
C SER A 126 12.31 -20.04 4.22
N ASN A 127 11.07 -19.83 3.78
CA ASN A 127 10.25 -20.89 3.19
C ASN A 127 10.82 -21.36 1.83
N ASN A 128 11.35 -20.43 1.03
CA ASN A 128 11.99 -20.75 -0.25
C ASN A 128 13.31 -21.53 -0.12
N LYS A 129 13.86 -21.71 1.10
CA LYS A 129 15.06 -22.54 1.33
C LYS A 129 14.76 -24.04 1.54
N PHE A 130 13.49 -24.42 1.69
CA PHE A 130 13.09 -25.80 1.95
C PHE A 130 12.46 -26.51 0.72
N GLU A 131 12.50 -25.88 -0.45
CA GLU A 131 12.02 -26.46 -1.73
C GLU A 131 13.15 -27.02 -2.62
N ILE A 132 14.19 -27.63 -2.04
CA ILE A 132 15.25 -28.34 -2.78
C ILE A 132 15.25 -29.82 -2.42
#